data_AF-A0A4Q2UKX4-F1
#
_entry.id   AF-A0A4Q2UKX4-F1
#
_cell.length_a   1.000
_cell.length_b   1.000
_cell.length_c   1.000
_cell.angle_alpha   90.00
_cell.angle_beta   90.00
_cell.angle_gamma   90.00
#
_symmetry.space_group_name_H-M   'P 1'
#
loop_
_entity.id
_entity.type
_entity.pdbx_description
1 polymer ?
#
loop_
_entity_poly.entity_id
_entity_poly.type
_entity_poly.pdbx_seq_one_letter_code
_entity_poly.pdbx_strand_id
1 'polypeptide(L)'
;MPEPDQSIGRKILSFFVKEEEAAPGTAAGTAPASTNAQPRPAAPAQPVPASPVGPAPTPAVPPGTVDPKFAQHFADVLAQNNPPGPDYFEFRETLRSLNNLGLTEEKQYQAAWASFKALSGKADVSLLTNTASQYIAALNKDRDGFSKSVEAALAERVGGLQNEQKRLQAESEALAKQLLEIQKQIDANTQRLNAIGGEITEQSTKITQNRASYDATFAHFTDQIKADIDKIKSYLN
;
A
#
# COMPACT_ATOMS: atom_id res chain seq x y z
N MET A 1 10.03 39.36 12.87
CA MET A 1 9.14 38.19 13.00
C MET A 1 10.03 36.95 12.96
N PRO A 2 10.14 36.18 14.05
CA PRO A 2 10.87 34.92 14.04
C PRO A 2 9.98 33.82 13.44
N GLU A 3 10.51 33.11 12.44
CA GLU A 3 9.81 31.98 11.82
C GLU A 3 9.68 30.82 12.82
N PRO A 4 8.52 30.16 12.91
CA PRO A 4 8.33 29.03 13.81
C PRO A 4 9.11 27.81 13.29
N ASP A 5 9.83 27.20 14.22
CA ASP A 5 10.74 26.06 14.07
C ASP A 5 10.10 24.82 13.42
N GLN A 6 10.07 24.79 12.08
CA GLN A 6 9.65 23.63 11.29
C GLN A 6 10.65 22.45 11.36
N SER A 7 11.76 22.57 12.09
CA SER A 7 12.88 21.61 12.09
C SER A 7 12.67 20.47 13.08
N ILE A 8 12.13 20.75 14.26
CA ILE A 8 12.02 19.77 15.35
C ILE A 8 10.99 18.67 15.03
N GLY A 9 9.81 19.04 14.53
CA GLY A 9 8.75 18.08 14.17
C GLY A 9 9.20 17.09 13.10
N ARG A 10 9.88 17.58 12.04
CA ARG A 10 10.39 16.72 10.95
C ARG A 10 11.47 15.74 11.41
N LYS A 11 12.36 16.15 12.32
CA LYS A 11 13.42 15.27 12.88
C LYS A 11 12.85 14.15 13.73
N ILE A 12 11.79 14.43 14.51
CA ILE A 12 11.15 13.39 15.32
C ILE A 12 10.37 12.42 14.43
N LEU A 13 9.74 12.94 13.36
CA LEU A 13 9.05 12.13 12.35
C LEU A 13 10.00 11.18 11.59
N SER A 14 11.23 11.60 11.25
CA SER A 14 12.20 10.72 10.59
C SER A 14 12.62 9.49 11.41
N PHE A 15 12.46 9.49 12.74
CA PHE A 15 12.76 8.31 13.56
C PHE A 15 11.75 7.16 13.41
N PHE A 16 10.59 7.40 12.80
CA PHE A 16 9.53 6.42 12.60
C PHE A 16 9.40 5.94 11.15
N VAL A 17 10.19 6.52 10.24
CA VAL A 17 10.03 6.34 8.80
C VAL A 17 11.31 5.72 8.28
N LYS A 18 11.28 4.40 8.13
CA LYS A 18 12.29 3.70 7.35
C LYS A 18 12.10 4.09 5.89
N GLU A 19 13.00 4.91 5.37
CA GLU A 19 13.06 5.27 3.95
C GLU A 19 13.54 4.02 3.20
N GLU A 20 12.59 3.29 2.62
CA GLU A 20 12.84 2.08 1.84
C GLU A 20 13.23 2.51 0.43
N GLU A 21 14.54 2.65 0.23
CA GLU A 21 15.17 2.95 -1.05
C GLU A 21 15.03 1.74 -1.99
N ALA A 22 14.48 1.99 -3.18
CA ALA A 22 14.16 0.98 -4.16
C ALA A 22 15.30 0.72 -5.17
N ALA A 23 15.48 -0.57 -5.48
CA ALA A 23 15.97 -1.21 -6.73
C ALA A 23 17.51 -1.41 -6.91
N PRO A 24 18.00 -2.26 -7.87
CA PRO A 24 17.35 -3.29 -8.73
C PRO A 24 18.09 -4.66 -8.86
N GLY A 25 17.34 -5.71 -9.23
CA GLY A 25 17.69 -6.80 -10.20
C GLY A 25 18.89 -7.74 -10.01
N THR A 26 18.65 -9.06 -10.16
CA THR A 26 19.42 -9.96 -11.05
C THR A 26 18.77 -11.35 -11.16
N ALA A 27 18.74 -11.87 -12.38
CA ALA A 27 18.21 -13.17 -12.78
C ALA A 27 19.33 -14.24 -12.96
N ALA A 28 18.91 -15.48 -13.24
CA ALA A 28 19.65 -16.69 -13.63
C ALA A 28 20.06 -17.63 -12.46
N GLY A 29 19.85 -18.95 -12.50
CA GLY A 29 19.27 -19.86 -13.50
C GLY A 29 19.35 -21.33 -13.02
N THR A 30 18.54 -22.22 -13.62
CA THR A 30 18.77 -23.65 -14.02
C THR A 30 19.45 -24.65 -13.02
N ALA A 31 19.06 -25.91 -12.83
CA ALA A 31 18.16 -26.88 -13.50
C ALA A 31 17.97 -28.15 -12.58
N PRO A 32 17.77 -29.40 -13.07
CA PRO A 32 16.47 -30.08 -13.30
C PRO A 32 16.31 -31.43 -12.56
N ALA A 33 15.09 -32.01 -12.52
CA ALA A 33 14.87 -33.47 -12.59
C ALA A 33 13.37 -33.82 -12.77
N SER A 34 13.12 -34.71 -13.73
CA SER A 34 11.84 -35.30 -14.15
C SER A 34 11.28 -36.35 -13.18
N THR A 35 9.96 -36.59 -13.18
CA THR A 35 9.36 -37.90 -13.55
C THR A 35 7.82 -37.84 -13.62
N ASN A 36 7.28 -38.53 -14.63
CA ASN A 36 5.89 -38.80 -15.01
C ASN A 36 4.88 -39.08 -13.89
N ALA A 37 3.66 -38.52 -14.05
CA ALA A 37 2.41 -39.22 -13.74
C ALA A 37 1.24 -38.67 -14.61
N GLN A 38 0.46 -39.59 -15.18
CA GLN A 38 -0.66 -39.38 -16.12
C GLN A 38 -1.86 -38.59 -15.55
N PRO A 39 -2.78 -38.09 -16.42
CA PRO A 39 -3.86 -37.19 -16.03
C PRO A 39 -4.99 -37.92 -15.30
N ARG A 40 -5.34 -37.46 -14.10
CA ARG A 40 -6.54 -37.90 -13.37
C ARG A 40 -7.73 -37.03 -13.78
N PRO A 41 -8.93 -37.60 -14.01
CA PRO A 41 -10.12 -36.84 -14.41
C PRO A 41 -10.54 -35.82 -13.36
N ALA A 42 -10.93 -34.63 -13.81
CA ALA A 42 -11.47 -33.56 -12.99
C ALA A 42 -12.77 -33.99 -12.30
N ALA A 43 -12.77 -33.99 -10.96
CA ALA A 43 -13.99 -34.06 -10.17
C ALA A 43 -14.62 -32.64 -10.07
N PRO A 44 -15.95 -32.52 -9.98
CA PRO A 44 -16.63 -31.22 -9.99
C PRO A 44 -16.28 -30.40 -8.74
N ALA A 45 -15.90 -29.14 -8.93
CA ALA A 45 -15.73 -28.17 -7.86
C ALA A 45 -17.07 -27.96 -7.14
N GLN A 46 -17.14 -28.38 -5.88
CA GLN A 46 -18.21 -27.96 -4.99
C GLN A 46 -17.96 -26.50 -4.56
N PRO A 47 -18.99 -25.64 -4.49
CA PRO A 47 -18.85 -24.28 -4.03
C PRO A 47 -18.53 -24.30 -2.52
N VAL A 48 -17.35 -23.83 -2.15
CA VAL A 48 -17.04 -23.53 -0.75
C VAL A 48 -17.89 -22.33 -0.31
N PRO A 49 -18.61 -22.41 0.81
CA PRO A 49 -19.41 -21.29 1.30
C PRO A 49 -18.48 -20.14 1.71
N ALA A 50 -18.73 -18.96 1.14
CA ALA A 50 -18.11 -17.71 1.56
C ALA A 50 -18.45 -17.46 3.04
N SER A 51 -17.44 -17.59 3.90
CA SER A 51 -17.57 -17.15 5.28
C SER A 51 -17.69 -15.63 5.29
N PRO A 52 -18.61 -15.04 6.06
CA PRO A 52 -18.76 -13.59 6.13
C PRO A 52 -17.49 -13.01 6.75
N VAL A 53 -16.81 -12.11 6.03
CA VAL A 53 -15.74 -11.29 6.59
C VAL A 53 -16.38 -10.36 7.61
N GLY A 54 -16.39 -10.79 8.87
CA GLY A 54 -16.74 -9.92 9.98
C GLY A 54 -15.76 -8.74 10.05
N PRO A 55 -16.21 -7.57 10.54
CA PRO A 55 -15.33 -6.41 10.70
C PRO A 55 -14.16 -6.80 11.61
N ALA A 56 -12.93 -6.58 11.12
CA ALA A 56 -11.72 -6.83 11.88
C ALA A 56 -11.79 -6.11 13.24
N PRO A 57 -11.39 -6.75 14.34
CA PRO A 57 -11.37 -6.11 15.65
C PRO A 57 -10.40 -4.92 15.59
N THR A 58 -10.87 -3.74 16.00
CA THR A 58 -10.01 -2.57 16.21
C THR A 58 -8.91 -2.93 17.20
N PRO A 59 -7.62 -2.80 16.85
CA PRO A 59 -6.54 -3.05 17.79
C PRO A 59 -6.67 -2.04 18.95
N ALA A 60 -6.81 -2.54 20.17
CA ALA A 60 -6.69 -1.70 21.36
C ALA A 60 -5.28 -1.12 21.41
N VAL A 61 -5.16 0.21 21.52
CA VAL A 61 -3.86 0.88 21.64
C VAL A 61 -3.23 0.46 22.98
N PRO A 62 -2.07 -0.21 22.99
CA PRO A 62 -1.41 -0.57 24.23
C PRO A 62 -0.98 0.69 25.00
N PRO A 63 -0.95 0.64 26.34
CA PRO A 63 -0.50 1.77 27.14
C PRO A 63 0.95 2.13 26.80
N GLY A 64 1.22 3.44 26.76
CA GLY A 64 2.57 3.95 26.50
C GLY A 64 3.55 3.56 27.61
N THR A 65 4.82 3.39 27.24
CA THR A 65 5.93 3.19 28.17
C THR A 65 6.92 4.35 28.05
N VAL A 66 7.75 4.56 29.08
CA VAL A 66 8.81 5.56 29.02
C VAL A 66 9.86 5.09 28.01
N ASP A 67 9.96 5.80 26.90
CA ASP A 67 10.92 5.50 25.83
C ASP A 67 12.22 6.30 26.05
N PRO A 68 13.40 5.64 26.04
CA PRO A 68 14.69 6.31 26.21
C PRO A 68 14.92 7.48 25.26
N LYS A 69 14.38 7.43 24.03
CA LYS A 69 14.56 8.53 23.06
C LYS A 69 13.83 9.80 23.47
N PHE A 70 12.62 9.65 24.05
CA PHE A 70 11.83 10.79 24.53
C PHE A 70 12.40 11.30 25.86
N ALA A 71 12.95 10.41 26.69
CA ALA A 71 13.69 10.82 27.88
C ALA A 71 14.90 11.70 27.53
N GLN A 72 15.68 11.32 26.51
CA GLN A 72 16.80 12.15 26.04
C GLN A 72 16.33 13.49 25.47
N HIS A 73 15.29 13.49 24.62
CA HIS A 73 14.71 14.74 24.09
C HIS A 73 14.24 15.68 25.20
N PHE A 74 13.52 15.16 26.20
CA PHE A 74 13.07 15.99 27.32
C PHE A 74 14.24 16.49 28.18
N ALA A 75 15.32 15.72 28.33
CA ALA A 75 16.53 16.23 28.98
C ALA A 75 17.11 17.43 28.22
N ASP A 76 17.13 17.39 26.89
CA ASP A 76 17.61 18.51 26.06
C ASP A 76 16.68 19.73 26.16
N VAL A 77 15.35 19.53 26.12
CA VAL A 77 14.36 20.61 26.31
C VAL A 77 14.54 21.29 27.67
N LEU A 78 14.72 20.50 28.73
CA LEU A 78 14.93 21.03 30.08
C LEU A 78 16.27 21.78 30.17
N ALA A 79 17.35 21.23 29.62
CA ALA A 79 18.67 21.88 29.61
C ALA A 79 18.65 23.24 28.88
N GLN A 80 17.92 23.34 27.76
CA GLN A 80 17.78 24.59 27.00
C GLN A 80 16.94 25.65 27.73
N ASN A 81 16.06 25.24 28.65
CA ASN A 81 15.19 26.13 29.43
C ASN A 81 15.69 26.32 30.86
N ASN A 82 16.95 25.96 31.15
CA ASN A 82 17.54 26.11 32.48
C ASN A 82 17.83 27.60 32.80
N PRO A 83 17.20 28.19 33.83
CA PRO A 83 17.47 29.57 34.23
C PRO A 83 18.87 29.72 34.85
N PRO A 84 19.49 30.90 34.79
CA PRO A 84 20.79 31.13 35.41
C PRO A 84 20.69 31.12 36.95
N GLY A 85 21.67 30.48 37.59
CA GLY A 85 21.80 30.41 39.06
C GLY A 85 21.18 29.14 39.66
N PRO A 86 21.26 28.96 41.00
CA PRO A 86 20.71 27.77 41.64
C PRO A 86 19.18 27.73 41.53
N ASP A 87 18.64 26.57 41.18
CA ASP A 87 17.24 26.38 40.82
C ASP A 87 16.63 25.06 41.36
N TYR A 88 15.46 24.68 40.84
CA TYR A 88 14.82 23.42 41.18
C TYR A 88 15.69 22.16 40.96
N PHE A 89 16.47 22.08 39.87
CA PHE A 89 17.29 20.90 39.60
C PHE A 89 18.46 20.79 40.57
N GLU A 90 19.12 21.90 40.89
CA GLU A 90 20.20 21.91 41.89
C GLU A 90 19.69 21.51 43.28
N PHE A 91 18.47 21.95 43.64
CA PHE A 91 17.80 21.50 44.86
C PHE A 91 17.48 20.00 44.83
N ARG A 92 16.97 19.48 43.69
CA ARG A 92 16.67 18.07 43.50
C ARG A 92 17.89 17.17 43.54
N GLU A 93 19.02 17.64 43.00
CA GLU A 93 20.31 16.96 43.06
C GLU A 93 20.84 16.90 44.49
N THR A 94 20.70 17.98 45.24
CA THR A 94 21.01 17.99 46.68
C THR A 94 20.15 16.97 47.43
N LEU A 95 18.83 16.95 47.22
CA LEU A 95 17.94 15.94 47.80
C LEU A 95 18.37 14.50 47.45
N ARG A 96 18.74 14.26 46.19
CA ARG A 96 19.22 12.95 45.73
C ARG A 96 20.47 12.51 46.49
N SER A 97 21.40 13.43 46.73
CA SER A 97 22.63 13.14 47.50
C SER A 97 22.36 12.76 48.96
N LEU A 98 21.29 13.30 49.56
CA LEU A 98 20.91 13.07 50.96
C LEU A 98 20.13 11.76 51.16
N ASN A 99 19.61 11.15 50.09
CA ASN A 99 18.76 9.96 50.17
C ASN A 99 19.47 8.75 50.83
N ASN A 100 20.79 8.66 50.68
CA ASN A 100 21.58 7.54 51.21
C ASN A 100 21.93 7.68 52.70
N LEU A 101 21.50 8.76 53.36
CA LEU A 101 21.89 9.08 54.75
C LEU A 101 20.91 8.55 55.80
N GLY A 102 19.85 7.84 55.40
CA GLY A 102 18.85 7.28 56.33
C GLY A 102 18.04 8.35 57.09
N LEU A 103 18.06 9.60 56.61
CA LEU A 103 17.27 10.70 57.16
C LEU A 103 15.80 10.55 56.76
N THR A 104 14.88 11.01 57.61
CA THR A 104 13.48 11.14 57.22
C THR A 104 13.33 12.15 56.08
N GLU A 105 12.33 11.99 55.22
CA GLU A 105 12.09 12.88 54.06
C GLU A 105 12.04 14.36 54.48
N GLU A 106 11.31 14.68 55.56
CA GLU A 106 11.25 16.03 56.11
C GLU A 106 12.65 16.59 56.44
N LYS A 107 13.53 15.78 57.05
CA LYS A 107 14.90 16.18 57.38
C LYS A 107 15.77 16.31 56.15
N GLN A 108 15.57 15.50 55.11
CA GLN A 108 16.26 15.63 53.83
C GLN A 108 15.88 16.96 53.15
N TYR A 109 14.60 17.31 53.10
CA TYR A 109 14.14 18.60 52.55
C TYR A 109 14.63 19.78 53.37
N GLN A 110 14.62 19.72 54.70
CA GLN A 110 15.18 20.77 55.58
C GLN A 110 16.69 20.98 55.34
N ALA A 111 17.46 19.88 55.22
CA ALA A 111 18.90 19.93 54.97
C ALA A 111 19.24 20.43 53.56
N ALA A 112 18.52 19.95 52.53
CA ALA A 112 18.67 20.46 51.16
C ALA A 112 18.33 21.95 51.07
N TRP A 113 17.28 22.39 51.77
CA TRP A 113 16.86 23.79 51.80
C TRP A 113 17.90 24.71 52.48
N ALA A 114 18.49 24.25 53.59
CA ALA A 114 19.58 24.99 54.24
C ALA A 114 20.79 25.15 53.31
N SER A 115 21.17 24.09 52.59
CA SER A 115 22.28 24.09 51.63
C SER A 115 22.00 25.01 50.44
N PHE A 116 20.78 24.92 49.89
CA PHE A 116 20.33 25.76 48.77
C PHE A 116 20.33 27.26 49.12
N LYS A 117 19.80 27.62 50.31
CA LYS A 117 19.85 29.02 50.79
C LYS A 117 21.26 29.55 50.95
N ALA A 118 22.19 28.73 51.45
CA ALA A 118 23.59 29.12 51.60
C ALA A 118 24.24 29.42 50.24
N LEU A 119 23.87 28.67 49.19
CA LEU A 119 24.39 28.85 47.83
C LEU A 119 23.75 30.03 47.09
N SER A 120 22.43 30.22 47.22
CA SER A 120 21.70 31.29 46.50
C SER A 120 21.76 32.66 47.16
N GLY A 121 22.10 32.75 48.46
CA GLY A 121 22.23 34.00 49.23
C GLY A 121 20.92 34.78 49.49
N LYS A 122 19.92 34.70 48.60
CA LYS A 122 18.59 35.35 48.67
C LYS A 122 17.45 34.39 48.27
N ALA A 123 17.62 33.09 48.43
CA ALA A 123 16.61 32.11 48.01
C ALA A 123 15.34 32.17 48.88
N ASP A 124 14.21 32.32 48.21
CA ASP A 124 12.87 32.09 48.73
C ASP A 124 12.30 30.79 48.14
N VAL A 125 11.41 30.10 48.86
CA VAL A 125 10.76 28.85 48.41
C VAL A 125 10.03 29.10 47.08
N SER A 126 9.52 30.31 46.87
CA SER A 126 8.90 30.74 45.61
C SER A 126 9.84 30.58 44.41
N LEU A 127 11.16 30.70 44.57
CA LEU A 127 12.13 30.49 43.48
C LEU A 127 12.11 29.04 42.99
N LEU A 128 12.09 28.07 43.91
CA LEU A 128 12.06 26.64 43.56
C LEU A 128 10.75 26.28 42.86
N THR A 129 9.62 26.77 43.37
CA THR A 129 8.31 26.50 42.75
C THR A 129 8.18 27.20 41.39
N ASN A 130 8.74 28.40 41.23
CA ASN A 130 8.70 29.14 39.96
C ASN A 130 9.59 28.49 38.90
N THR A 131 10.78 28.06 39.26
CA THR A 131 11.70 27.37 38.33
C THR A 131 11.17 25.98 37.95
N ALA A 132 10.62 25.22 38.90
CA ALA A 132 9.90 23.97 38.61
C ALA A 132 8.72 24.18 37.66
N SER A 133 7.92 25.24 37.88
CA SER A 133 6.80 25.58 37.02
C SER A 133 7.24 25.98 35.62
N GLN A 134 8.38 26.67 35.48
CA GLN A 134 8.97 27.00 34.18
C GLN A 134 9.38 25.74 33.40
N TYR A 135 9.98 24.76 34.07
CA TYR A 135 10.31 23.47 33.44
C TYR A 135 9.08 22.71 32.96
N ILE A 136 8.03 22.66 33.78
CA ILE A 136 6.74 22.05 33.39
C ILE A 136 6.13 22.80 32.20
N ALA A 137 6.20 24.13 32.19
CA ALA A 137 5.71 24.94 31.07
C ALA A 137 6.50 24.68 29.78
N ALA A 138 7.83 24.52 29.86
CA ALA A 138 8.67 24.17 28.71
C ALA A 138 8.30 22.78 28.15
N LEU A 139 8.14 21.77 29.01
CA LEU A 139 7.72 20.42 28.61
C LEU A 139 6.30 20.41 28.01
N ASN A 140 5.37 21.17 28.57
CA ASN A 140 4.01 21.29 28.01
C ASN A 140 4.05 21.94 26.63
N LYS A 141 4.85 23.00 26.46
CA LYS A 141 5.00 23.67 25.15
C LYS A 141 5.59 22.74 24.11
N ASP A 142 6.60 21.96 24.46
CA ASP A 142 7.20 20.94 23.58
C ASP A 142 6.18 19.86 23.20
N ARG A 143 5.46 19.31 24.20
CA ARG A 143 4.38 18.33 23.97
C ARG A 143 3.31 18.87 23.02
N ASP A 144 2.88 20.11 23.20
CA ASP A 144 1.85 20.70 22.35
C ASP A 144 2.35 20.89 20.90
N GLY A 145 3.64 21.17 20.70
CA GLY A 145 4.29 21.19 19.38
C GLY A 145 4.38 19.79 18.74
N PHE A 146 4.71 18.78 19.55
CA PHE A 146 4.71 17.39 19.13
C PHE A 146 3.32 16.92 18.70
N SER A 147 2.28 17.19 19.49
CA SER A 147 0.89 16.83 19.16
C SER A 147 0.46 17.41 17.81
N LYS A 148 0.77 18.68 17.53
CA LYS A 148 0.50 19.29 16.21
C LYS A 148 1.25 18.60 15.07
N SER A 149 2.49 18.17 15.32
CA SER A 149 3.28 17.43 14.32
C SER A 149 2.69 16.05 14.04
N VAL A 150 2.18 15.38 15.08
CA VAL A 150 1.46 14.10 14.94
C VAL A 150 0.17 14.28 14.15
N GLU A 151 -0.64 15.31 14.45
CA GLU A 151 -1.87 15.62 13.71
C GLU A 151 -1.57 15.90 12.23
N ALA A 152 -0.55 16.71 11.95
CA ALA A 152 -0.13 16.99 10.57
C ALA A 152 0.31 15.73 9.83
N ALA A 153 1.14 14.90 10.47
CA ALA A 153 1.60 13.64 9.88
C ALA A 153 0.46 12.65 9.66
N LEU A 154 -0.50 12.59 10.58
CA LEU A 154 -1.69 11.76 10.43
C LEU A 154 -2.54 12.24 9.25
N ALA A 155 -2.80 13.55 9.16
CA ALA A 155 -3.56 14.14 8.07
C ALA A 155 -2.90 13.91 6.70
N GLU A 156 -1.58 14.09 6.61
CA GLU A 156 -0.81 13.88 5.38
C GLU A 156 -0.80 12.40 4.98
N ARG A 157 -0.41 11.50 5.89
CA ARG A 157 -0.27 10.08 5.58
C ARG A 157 -1.59 9.38 5.38
N VAL A 158 -2.49 9.50 6.36
CA VAL A 158 -3.78 8.82 6.29
C VAL A 158 -4.66 9.47 5.23
N GLY A 159 -4.65 10.79 5.11
CA GLY A 159 -5.36 11.48 4.03
C GLY A 159 -4.82 11.10 2.65
N GLY A 160 -3.50 11.00 2.49
CA GLY A 160 -2.86 10.50 1.27
C GLY A 160 -3.30 9.08 0.91
N LEU A 161 -3.26 8.16 1.88
CA LEU A 161 -3.72 6.78 1.69
C LEU A 161 -5.21 6.68 1.36
N GLN A 162 -6.06 7.50 2.00
CA GLN A 162 -7.50 7.55 1.70
C GLN A 162 -7.78 8.05 0.28
N ASN A 163 -7.03 9.05 -0.18
CA ASN A 163 -7.16 9.55 -1.55
C ASN A 163 -6.70 8.50 -2.58
N GLU A 164 -5.58 7.84 -2.31
CA GLU A 164 -5.08 6.75 -3.17
C GLU A 164 -6.05 5.57 -3.23
N GLN A 165 -6.62 5.17 -2.09
CA GLN A 165 -7.66 4.14 -2.03
C GLN A 165 -8.85 4.49 -2.94
N LYS A 166 -9.36 5.73 -2.85
CA LYS A 166 -10.48 6.18 -3.70
C LYS A 166 -10.10 6.20 -5.18
N ARG A 167 -8.89 6.64 -5.52
CA ARG A 167 -8.37 6.67 -6.89
C ARG A 167 -8.34 5.26 -7.48
N LEU A 168 -7.74 4.31 -6.76
CA LEU A 168 -7.63 2.92 -7.19
C LEU A 168 -9.01 2.24 -7.30
N GLN A 169 -9.95 2.55 -6.41
CA GLN A 169 -11.32 2.04 -6.51
C GLN A 169 -12.01 2.53 -7.79
N ALA A 170 -11.93 3.83 -8.09
CA ALA A 170 -12.50 4.39 -9.33
C ALA A 170 -11.83 3.82 -10.59
N GLU A 171 -10.51 3.65 -10.57
CA GLU A 171 -9.75 3.03 -11.65
C GLU A 171 -10.17 1.57 -11.87
N SER A 172 -10.33 0.80 -10.79
CA SER A 172 -10.83 -0.58 -10.85
C SER A 172 -12.24 -0.67 -11.44
N GLU A 173 -13.15 0.24 -11.07
CA GLU A 173 -14.51 0.28 -11.63
C GLU A 173 -14.49 0.63 -13.13
N ALA A 174 -13.62 1.54 -13.55
CA ALA A 174 -13.45 1.89 -14.97
C ALA A 174 -12.90 0.70 -15.78
N LEU A 175 -11.89 0.01 -15.26
CA LEU A 175 -11.31 -1.19 -15.88
C LEU A 175 -12.34 -2.32 -15.98
N ALA A 176 -13.17 -2.53 -14.95
CA ALA A 176 -14.25 -3.52 -14.99
C ALA A 176 -15.27 -3.24 -16.10
N LYS A 177 -15.62 -1.96 -16.33
CA LYS A 177 -16.50 -1.56 -17.44
C LYS A 177 -15.84 -1.80 -18.80
N GLN A 178 -14.55 -1.48 -18.93
CA GLN A 178 -13.79 -1.75 -20.16
C GLN A 178 -13.73 -3.25 -20.46
N LEU A 179 -13.53 -4.09 -19.44
CA LEU A 179 -13.51 -5.55 -19.59
C LEU A 179 -14.83 -6.09 -20.15
N LEU A 180 -15.97 -5.58 -19.67
CA LEU A 180 -17.29 -5.98 -20.19
C LEU A 180 -17.49 -5.58 -21.65
N GLU A 181 -17.05 -4.38 -22.04
CA GLU A 181 -17.14 -3.94 -23.44
C GLU A 181 -16.24 -4.77 -24.36
N ILE A 182 -15.01 -5.06 -23.93
CA ILE A 182 -14.09 -5.95 -24.65
C ILE A 182 -14.71 -7.34 -24.80
N GLN A 183 -15.32 -7.90 -23.75
CA GLN A 183 -15.99 -9.20 -23.81
C GLN A 183 -17.13 -9.19 -24.83
N LYS A 184 -17.94 -8.14 -24.85
CA LYS A 184 -19.02 -7.98 -25.84
C LYS A 184 -18.47 -7.93 -27.28
N GLN A 185 -17.35 -7.26 -27.50
CA GLN A 185 -16.69 -7.22 -28.81
C GLN A 185 -16.15 -8.60 -29.23
N ILE A 186 -15.57 -9.37 -28.29
CA ILE A 186 -15.13 -10.75 -28.53
C ILE A 186 -16.32 -11.62 -28.95
N ASP A 187 -17.45 -11.50 -28.26
CA ASP A 187 -18.65 -12.28 -28.56
C ASP A 187 -19.22 -11.93 -29.94
N ALA A 188 -19.28 -10.63 -30.28
CA ALA A 188 -19.73 -10.16 -31.59
C ALA A 188 -18.82 -10.67 -32.72
N ASN A 189 -17.50 -10.60 -32.54
CA ASN A 189 -16.54 -11.11 -33.52
C ASN A 189 -16.66 -12.63 -33.70
N THR A 190 -16.85 -13.37 -32.61
CA THR A 190 -17.06 -14.83 -32.64
C THR A 190 -18.31 -15.20 -33.42
N GLN A 191 -19.42 -14.49 -33.21
CA GLN A 191 -20.65 -14.68 -33.99
C GLN A 191 -20.42 -14.38 -35.48
N ARG A 192 -19.70 -13.29 -35.80
CA ARG A 192 -19.41 -12.93 -37.19
C ARG A 192 -18.52 -13.97 -37.88
N LEU A 193 -17.51 -14.51 -37.18
CA LEU A 193 -16.66 -15.58 -37.70
C LEU A 193 -17.46 -16.83 -38.04
N ASN A 194 -18.38 -17.24 -37.18
CA ASN A 194 -19.24 -18.40 -37.43
C ASN A 194 -20.15 -18.19 -38.66
N ALA A 195 -20.75 -16.99 -38.78
CA ALA A 195 -21.58 -16.64 -39.93
C ALA A 195 -20.77 -16.69 -41.25
N ILE A 196 -19.58 -16.07 -41.26
CA ILE A 196 -18.68 -16.09 -42.42
C ILE A 196 -18.26 -17.51 -42.77
N GLY A 197 -17.96 -18.37 -41.79
CA GLY A 197 -17.64 -19.78 -42.03
C GLY A 197 -18.77 -20.55 -42.72
N GLY A 198 -20.02 -20.28 -42.32
CA GLY A 198 -21.21 -20.80 -42.99
C GLY A 198 -21.34 -20.32 -44.43
N GLU A 199 -21.22 -19.00 -44.65
CA GLU A 199 -21.26 -18.38 -45.98
C GLU A 199 -20.17 -18.95 -46.91
N ILE A 200 -18.93 -19.10 -46.44
CA ILE A 200 -17.83 -19.70 -47.20
C ILE A 200 -18.18 -21.12 -47.64
N THR A 201 -18.71 -21.93 -46.74
CA THR A 201 -19.07 -23.34 -47.01
C THR A 201 -20.18 -23.41 -48.07
N GLU A 202 -21.21 -22.59 -47.92
CA GLU A 202 -22.33 -22.53 -48.87
C GLU A 202 -21.88 -22.09 -50.26
N GLN A 203 -21.12 -20.99 -50.35
CA GLN A 203 -20.62 -20.47 -51.62
C GLN A 203 -19.66 -21.43 -52.30
N SER A 204 -18.75 -22.06 -51.54
CA SER A 204 -17.82 -23.07 -52.07
C SER A 204 -18.57 -24.26 -52.66
N THR A 205 -19.63 -24.73 -51.98
CA THR A 205 -20.48 -25.83 -52.45
C THR A 205 -21.20 -25.45 -53.76
N LYS A 206 -21.82 -24.27 -53.81
CA LYS A 206 -22.51 -23.77 -55.02
C LYS A 206 -21.57 -23.64 -56.22
N ILE A 207 -20.38 -23.07 -56.01
CA ILE A 207 -19.37 -22.92 -57.07
C ILE A 207 -18.94 -24.30 -57.59
N THR A 208 -18.64 -25.23 -56.69
CA THR A 208 -18.21 -26.59 -57.04
C THR A 208 -19.31 -27.34 -57.80
N GLN A 209 -20.56 -27.24 -57.35
CA GLN A 209 -21.71 -27.86 -58.00
C GLN A 209 -21.99 -27.27 -59.38
N ASN A 210 -21.90 -25.95 -59.53
CA ASN A 210 -22.04 -25.28 -60.83
C ASN A 210 -20.96 -25.71 -61.80
N ARG A 211 -19.71 -25.82 -61.33
CA ARG A 211 -18.60 -26.36 -62.14
C ARG A 211 -18.87 -27.80 -62.60
N ALA A 212 -19.24 -28.68 -61.67
CA ALA A 212 -19.54 -30.07 -62.00
C ALA A 212 -20.71 -30.19 -62.99
N SER A 213 -21.76 -29.39 -62.81
CA SER A 213 -22.91 -29.33 -63.72
C SER A 213 -22.50 -28.84 -65.12
N TYR A 214 -21.64 -27.82 -65.20
CA TYR A 214 -21.10 -27.32 -66.46
C TYR A 214 -20.28 -28.40 -67.19
N ASP A 215 -19.34 -29.05 -66.49
CA ASP A 215 -18.49 -30.09 -67.07
C ASP A 215 -19.32 -31.28 -67.58
N ALA A 216 -20.33 -31.72 -66.81
CA ALA A 216 -21.25 -32.78 -67.23
C ALA A 216 -22.08 -32.39 -68.46
N THR A 217 -22.58 -31.14 -68.50
CA THR A 217 -23.36 -30.62 -69.64
C THR A 217 -22.48 -30.53 -70.89
N PHE A 218 -21.25 -30.02 -70.76
CA PHE A 218 -20.28 -29.96 -71.83
C PHE A 218 -19.96 -31.35 -72.39
N ALA A 219 -19.70 -32.34 -71.53
CA ALA A 219 -19.44 -33.72 -71.92
C ALA A 219 -20.62 -34.32 -72.69
N HIS A 220 -21.85 -34.15 -72.19
CA HIS A 220 -23.06 -34.63 -72.86
C HIS A 220 -23.19 -34.12 -74.30
N PHE A 221 -23.10 -32.80 -74.51
CA PHE A 221 -23.19 -32.23 -75.86
C PHE A 221 -22.02 -32.64 -76.76
N THR A 222 -20.81 -32.70 -76.20
CA THR A 222 -19.63 -33.14 -76.95
C THR A 222 -19.77 -34.58 -77.41
N ASP A 223 -20.23 -35.48 -76.55
CA ASP A 223 -20.40 -36.90 -76.88
C ASP A 223 -21.56 -37.14 -77.84
N GLN A 224 -22.64 -36.36 -77.72
CA GLN A 224 -23.73 -36.35 -78.70
C GLN A 224 -23.22 -35.94 -80.10
N ILE A 225 -22.46 -34.84 -80.19
CA ILE A 225 -21.86 -34.37 -81.46
C ILE A 225 -20.92 -35.44 -82.04
N LYS A 226 -20.07 -36.07 -81.22
CA LYS A 226 -19.19 -37.16 -81.68
C LYS A 226 -20.00 -38.34 -82.23
N ALA A 227 -21.02 -38.79 -81.50
CA ALA A 227 -21.87 -39.89 -81.92
C ALA A 227 -22.61 -39.58 -83.24
N ASP A 228 -23.07 -38.34 -83.42
CA ASP A 228 -23.71 -37.89 -84.65
C ASP A 228 -22.70 -37.83 -85.82
N ILE A 229 -21.47 -37.37 -85.59
CA ILE A 229 -20.37 -37.43 -86.58
C ILE A 229 -20.12 -38.88 -87.02
N ASP A 230 -20.07 -39.83 -86.09
CA ASP A 230 -19.82 -41.25 -86.41
C ASP A 230 -20.96 -41.85 -87.24
N LYS A 231 -22.22 -41.52 -86.93
CA LYS A 231 -23.38 -41.92 -87.74
C LYS A 231 -23.34 -41.32 -89.15
N ILE A 232 -23.02 -40.03 -89.27
CA ILE A 232 -22.89 -39.35 -90.56
C ILE A 232 -21.83 -40.06 -91.42
N LYS A 233 -20.65 -40.33 -90.85
CA LYS A 233 -19.57 -41.05 -91.55
C LYS A 233 -19.96 -42.47 -91.97
N SER A 234 -20.84 -43.13 -91.21
CA SER A 234 -21.23 -44.53 -91.47
C SER A 234 -22.36 -44.67 -92.47
N TYR A 235 -23.29 -43.72 -92.53
CA TYR A 235 -24.50 -43.80 -93.37
C TYR A 235 -24.45 -42.97 -94.64
N LEU A 236 -23.58 -41.96 -94.72
CA LEU A 236 -23.55 -40.99 -95.82
C LEU A 236 -22.22 -40.99 -96.61
N ASN A 237 -21.34 -41.96 -96.36
CA ASN A 237 -20.15 -42.24 -97.17
C ASN A 237 -20.33 -43.52 -97.97
#